data_AF-A0A075JU60-F1
#
_entry.id   AF-A0A075JU60-F1
#
_cell.length_a   1.000
_cell.length_b   1.000
_cell.length_c   1.000
_cell.angle_alpha   90.00
_cell.angle_beta   90.00
_cell.angle_gamma   90.00
#
_symmetry.space_group_name_H-M   'P 1'
#
loop_
_entity.id
_entity.type
_entity.pdbx_description
1 polymer ?
#
loop_
_entity_poly.entity_id
_entity_poly.type
_entity_poly.pdbx_seq_one_letter_code
_entity_poly.pdbx_strand_id
1 'polypeptide(L)'
;MAKSKKIKLNGEQVEIKKIPIGKFSELMLAIDNLPSLVSEAISFEELENLNNEILLTKLPTLLAKAQDDIFKLVSVASGVENIEELDFEEFFDVVTTVIELNNIQAIVSKVKNLGKVLKAKVN
;
A
#
# COMPACT_ATOMS: atom_id res chain seq x y z
N MET A 1 10.86 -17.78 6.19
CA MET A 1 10.73 -16.38 5.74
C MET A 1 11.29 -15.48 6.83
N ALA A 2 12.14 -14.52 6.47
CA ALA A 2 12.74 -13.57 7.41
C ALA A 2 11.65 -12.73 8.11
N LYS A 3 11.90 -12.34 9.36
CA LYS A 3 11.02 -11.46 10.15
C LYS A 3 11.32 -9.97 9.91
N SER A 4 12.49 -9.68 9.37
CA SER A 4 12.96 -8.35 9.02
C SER A 4 13.94 -8.41 7.86
N LYS A 5 14.14 -7.27 7.19
CA LYS A 5 15.12 -7.06 6.12
C LYS A 5 15.77 -5.70 6.35
N LYS A 6 17.09 -5.62 6.23
CA LYS A 6 17.83 -4.36 6.29
C LYS A 6 17.96 -3.79 4.88
N ILE A 7 17.66 -2.51 4.73
CA ILE A 7 17.87 -1.75 3.50
C ILE A 7 18.66 -0.48 3.83
N LYS A 8 19.21 0.18 2.80
CA LYS A 8 19.97 1.40 2.96
C LYS A 8 19.09 2.58 2.55
N LEU A 9 18.87 3.53 3.45
CA LEU A 9 18.09 4.75 3.23
C LEU A 9 18.92 5.94 3.70
N ASN A 10 19.04 7.00 2.90
CA ASN A 10 19.86 8.19 3.15
C ASN A 10 21.30 7.89 3.59
N GLY A 11 21.87 6.79 3.10
CA GLY A 11 23.21 6.35 3.51
C GLY A 11 23.26 5.46 4.75
N GLU A 12 22.17 5.37 5.52
CA GLU A 12 22.07 4.62 6.79
C GLU A 12 21.41 3.25 6.60
N GLN A 13 21.71 2.29 7.47
CA GLN A 13 21.03 1.00 7.47
C GLN A 13 19.76 1.04 8.32
N VAL A 14 18.61 0.85 7.68
CA VAL A 14 17.30 0.79 8.32
C VAL A 14 16.76 -0.64 8.27
N GLU A 15 16.22 -1.13 9.39
CA GLU A 15 15.61 -2.46 9.49
C GLU A 15 14.09 -2.37 9.31
N ILE A 16 13.59 -2.90 8.20
CA ILE A 16 12.15 -3.07 7.97
C ILE A 16 11.70 -4.40 8.57
N LYS A 17 10.60 -4.39 9.33
CA LYS A 17 10.05 -5.57 10.01
C LYS A 17 8.73 -5.99 9.37
N LYS A 18 8.36 -7.27 9.54
CA LYS A 18 7.01 -7.74 9.21
C LYS A 18 5.96 -6.94 9.99
N ILE A 19 4.84 -6.67 9.34
CA ILE A 19 3.73 -5.92 9.93
C ILE A 19 3.16 -6.74 11.09
N PRO A 20 3.21 -6.23 12.33
CA PRO A 20 2.59 -6.91 13.45
C PRO A 20 1.06 -6.85 13.32
N ILE A 21 0.36 -7.87 13.82
CA ILE A 21 -1.11 -7.95 13.73
C ILE A 21 -1.80 -6.72 14.34
N GLY A 22 -1.21 -6.10 15.36
CA GLY A 22 -1.73 -4.88 15.99
C GLY A 22 -1.72 -3.64 15.10
N LYS A 23 -0.89 -3.62 14.05
CA LYS A 23 -0.82 -2.55 13.02
C LYS A 23 -1.67 -2.87 11.80
N PHE A 24 -2.25 -4.06 11.72
CA PHE A 24 -3.09 -4.47 10.60
C PHE A 24 -4.38 -3.64 10.52
N SER A 25 -4.95 -3.23 11.65
CA SER A 25 -6.13 -2.34 11.67
C SER A 25 -5.82 -0.97 11.08
N GLU A 26 -4.67 -0.36 11.43
CA GLU A 26 -4.20 0.89 10.84
C GLU A 26 -3.98 0.76 9.32
N LEU A 27 -3.40 -0.36 8.88
CA LEU A 27 -3.22 -0.67 7.45
C LEU A 27 -4.56 -0.78 6.71
N MET A 28 -5.53 -1.50 7.27
CA MET A 28 -6.84 -1.69 6.65
C MET A 28 -7.62 -0.38 6.57
N LEU A 29 -7.57 0.47 7.61
CA LEU A 29 -8.19 1.80 7.58
C LEU A 29 -7.57 2.71 6.50
N ALA A 30 -6.25 2.66 6.33
CA ALA A 30 -5.57 3.38 5.26
C ALA A 30 -5.98 2.85 3.86
N ILE A 31 -6.16 1.54 3.71
CA ILE A 31 -6.65 0.93 2.47
C ILE A 31 -8.12 1.30 2.20
N ASP A 32 -8.97 1.33 3.23
CA ASP A 32 -10.39 1.66 3.12
C ASP A 32 -10.62 3.11 2.66
N ASN A 33 -9.66 4.00 2.88
CA ASN A 33 -9.71 5.39 2.40
C ASN A 33 -9.30 5.54 0.93
N LEU A 34 -8.53 4.61 0.36
CA LEU A 34 -8.05 4.68 -1.03
C LEU A 34 -9.19 4.81 -2.07
N PRO A 35 -10.30 4.05 -1.99
CA PRO A 35 -11.42 4.21 -2.92
C PRO A 35 -11.98 5.64 -2.94
N SER A 36 -12.04 6.32 -1.79
CA SER A 36 -12.53 7.70 -1.73
C SER A 36 -11.60 8.64 -2.50
N LEU A 37 -10.29 8.54 -2.27
CA LEU A 37 -9.26 9.35 -2.95
C LEU A 37 -9.25 9.10 -4.45
N VAL A 38 -9.42 7.85 -4.87
CA VAL A 38 -9.53 7.48 -6.28
C VAL A 38 -10.79 8.10 -6.88
N SER A 39 -11.93 8.02 -6.19
CA SER A 39 -13.20 8.59 -6.67
C SER A 39 -13.19 10.13 -6.74
N GLU A 40 -12.38 10.79 -5.91
CA GLU A 40 -12.18 12.24 -5.93
C GLU A 40 -11.20 12.72 -7.03
N ALA A 41 -10.42 11.80 -7.59
CA ALA A 41 -9.42 12.08 -8.63
C ALA A 41 -9.88 11.59 -10.01
N ILE A 42 -10.63 10.51 -10.06
CA ILE A 42 -11.10 9.83 -11.27
C ILE A 42 -12.57 9.48 -11.10
N SER A 43 -13.40 9.95 -12.03
CA SER A 43 -14.81 9.61 -12.09
C SER A 43 -15.03 8.14 -12.45
N PHE A 44 -16.20 7.60 -12.15
CA PHE A 44 -16.53 6.20 -12.45
C PHE A 44 -16.46 5.89 -13.97
N GLU A 45 -16.87 6.83 -14.82
CA GLU A 45 -16.78 6.71 -16.28
C GLU A 45 -15.33 6.68 -16.80
N GLU A 46 -14.43 7.43 -16.17
CA GLU A 46 -12.99 7.43 -16.49
C GLU A 46 -12.31 6.14 -16.00
N LEU A 47 -12.78 5.55 -14.88
CA LEU A 47 -12.35 4.24 -14.38
C LEU A 47 -12.77 3.10 -15.33
N GLU A 48 -14.00 3.14 -15.85
CA GLU A 48 -14.49 2.15 -16.80
C GLU A 48 -13.75 2.22 -18.15
N ASN A 49 -13.30 3.41 -18.55
CA ASN A 49 -12.59 3.64 -19.82
C ASN A 49 -11.10 3.92 -19.62
N LEU A 50 -10.50 3.34 -18.58
CA LEU A 50 -9.11 3.59 -18.20
C LEU A 50 -8.17 3.35 -19.40
N ASN A 51 -7.50 4.41 -19.85
CA ASN A 51 -6.54 4.36 -20.94
C ASN A 51 -5.25 5.10 -20.55
N ASN A 52 -4.20 4.98 -21.36
CA ASN A 52 -2.90 5.59 -21.06
C ASN A 52 -2.98 7.12 -20.93
N GLU A 53 -3.89 7.79 -21.62
CA GLU A 53 -4.04 9.25 -21.59
C GLU A 53 -4.70 9.73 -20.29
N ILE A 54 -5.76 9.03 -19.86
CA ILE A 54 -6.40 9.24 -18.55
C ILE A 54 -5.42 8.91 -17.43
N LEU A 55 -4.67 7.82 -17.56
CA LEU A 55 -3.61 7.48 -16.60
C LEU A 55 -2.58 8.60 -16.51
N LEU A 56 -2.00 9.07 -17.62
CA LEU A 56 -0.96 10.10 -17.60
C LEU A 56 -1.45 11.46 -17.09
N THR A 57 -2.71 11.81 -17.33
CA THR A 57 -3.30 13.09 -16.89
C THR A 57 -3.75 13.06 -15.43
N LYS A 58 -4.24 11.91 -14.95
CA LYS A 58 -4.80 11.77 -13.61
C LYS A 58 -3.81 11.20 -12.61
N LEU A 59 -2.82 10.40 -13.00
CA LEU A 59 -1.79 9.88 -12.09
C LEU A 59 -1.16 10.97 -11.25
N PRO A 60 -0.70 12.11 -11.82
CA PRO A 60 -0.06 13.15 -11.02
C PRO A 60 -1.01 13.73 -9.97
N THR A 61 -2.28 13.92 -10.32
CA THR A 61 -3.31 14.44 -9.40
C THR A 61 -3.64 13.42 -8.31
N LEU A 62 -3.73 12.15 -8.69
CA LEU A 62 -4.06 11.05 -7.78
C LEU A 62 -2.90 10.79 -6.82
N LEU A 63 -1.66 10.82 -7.32
CA LEU A 63 -0.45 10.76 -6.51
C LEU A 63 -0.35 11.96 -5.57
N ALA A 64 -0.62 13.19 -6.04
CA ALA A 64 -0.57 14.38 -5.19
C ALA A 64 -1.65 14.37 -4.10
N LYS A 65 -2.88 13.93 -4.41
CA LYS A 65 -3.97 13.86 -3.42
C LYS A 65 -3.82 12.69 -2.46
N ALA A 66 -3.31 11.55 -2.93
CA ALA A 66 -3.12 10.37 -2.12
C ALA A 66 -1.71 10.29 -1.50
N GLN A 67 -0.87 11.31 -1.69
CA GLN A 67 0.53 11.30 -1.27
C GLN A 67 0.64 11.02 0.23
N ASP A 68 -0.09 11.78 1.03
CA ASP A 68 -0.07 11.67 2.49
C ASP A 68 -0.57 10.30 2.96
N ASP A 69 -1.62 9.78 2.33
CA ASP A 69 -2.17 8.45 2.65
C ASP A 69 -1.23 7.32 2.22
N ILE A 70 -0.55 7.46 1.08
CA ILE A 70 0.48 6.53 0.61
C ILE A 70 1.66 6.55 1.58
N PHE A 71 2.15 7.72 1.98
CA PHE A 71 3.26 7.84 2.92
C PHE A 71 2.91 7.28 4.28
N LYS A 72 1.71 7.56 4.78
CA LYS A 72 1.19 6.97 6.02
C LYS A 72 1.07 5.45 5.91
N LEU A 73 0.55 4.93 4.81
CA LEU A 73 0.44 3.49 4.56
C LEU A 73 1.82 2.82 4.57
N VAL A 74 2.78 3.38 3.83
CA VAL A 74 4.14 2.85 3.73
C VAL A 74 4.86 2.97 5.07
N SER A 75 4.68 4.06 5.81
CA SER A 75 5.25 4.24 7.15
C SER A 75 4.70 3.20 8.13
N VAL A 76 3.38 3.01 8.19
CA VAL A 76 2.73 1.98 9.03
C VAL A 76 3.20 0.58 8.64
N ALA A 77 3.34 0.31 7.35
CA ALA A 77 3.68 -1.01 6.83
C ALA A 77 5.17 -1.36 6.99
N SER A 78 6.06 -0.36 6.93
CA SER A 78 7.51 -0.53 7.01
C SER A 78 8.10 -0.27 8.40
N GLY A 79 7.43 0.54 9.22
CA GLY A 79 7.96 1.08 10.47
C GLY A 79 8.99 2.20 10.27
N VAL A 80 9.14 2.71 9.04
CA VAL A 80 10.05 3.82 8.71
C VAL A 80 9.31 5.15 8.95
N GLU A 81 9.95 6.04 9.68
CA GLU A 81 9.49 7.41 9.93
C GLU A 81 10.03 8.34 8.81
N ASN A 82 9.36 9.46 8.56
CA ASN A 82 9.74 10.47 7.54
C ASN A 82 9.86 9.92 6.11
N ILE A 83 8.89 9.13 5.66
CA ILE A 83 8.84 8.57 4.29
C ILE A 83 8.90 9.67 3.22
N GLU A 84 8.40 10.86 3.54
CA GLU A 84 8.39 12.05 2.69
C GLU A 84 9.78 12.64 2.39
N GLU A 85 10.79 12.30 3.19
CA GLU A 85 12.17 12.75 3.00
C GLU A 85 12.98 11.80 2.10
N LEU A 86 12.43 10.62 1.80
CA LEU A 86 13.09 9.64 0.94
C LEU A 86 13.06 10.09 -0.52
N ASP A 87 14.13 9.76 -1.24
CA ASP A 87 14.06 9.86 -2.70
C ASP A 87 13.13 8.78 -3.29
N PHE A 88 12.84 8.91 -4.58
CA PHE A 88 11.92 8.02 -5.27
C PHE A 88 12.41 6.56 -5.29
N GLU A 89 13.71 6.32 -5.41
CA GLU A 89 14.30 4.98 -5.47
C GLU A 89 14.21 4.32 -4.09
N GLU A 90 14.60 5.05 -3.05
CA GLU A 90 14.52 4.64 -1.65
C GLU A 90 13.08 4.35 -1.22
N PHE A 91 12.13 5.19 -1.63
CA PHE A 91 10.70 4.95 -1.40
C PHE A 91 10.25 3.60 -2.00
N PHE A 92 10.62 3.31 -3.25
CA PHE A 92 10.25 2.06 -3.91
C PHE A 92 10.97 0.84 -3.30
N ASP A 93 12.18 1.00 -2.79
CA ASP A 93 12.91 -0.03 -2.05
C ASP A 93 12.19 -0.41 -0.75
N VAL A 94 11.66 0.60 -0.03
CA VAL A 94 10.82 0.38 1.16
C VAL A 94 9.56 -0.40 0.77
N VAL A 95 8.81 0.08 -0.24
CA VAL A 95 7.55 -0.55 -0.69
C VAL A 95 7.79 -2.01 -1.11
N THR A 96 8.81 -2.26 -1.93
CA THR A 96 9.15 -3.60 -2.41
C THR A 96 9.52 -4.51 -1.25
N THR A 97 10.35 -4.02 -0.31
CA THR A 97 10.74 -4.77 0.87
C THR A 97 9.55 -5.13 1.76
N VAL A 98 8.60 -4.21 1.96
CA VAL A 98 7.35 -4.47 2.70
C VAL A 98 6.54 -5.58 2.01
N ILE A 99 6.38 -5.52 0.68
CA ILE A 99 5.62 -6.52 -0.08
C ILE A 99 6.27 -7.90 0.04
N GLU A 100 7.59 -7.98 -0.11
CA GLU A 100 8.37 -9.20 -0.01
C GLU A 100 8.30 -9.81 1.40
N LEU A 101 8.53 -9.00 2.44
CA LEU A 101 8.53 -9.47 3.82
C LEU A 101 7.16 -10.02 4.22
N ASN A 102 6.08 -9.35 3.84
CA ASN A 102 4.73 -9.70 4.28
C ASN A 102 4.05 -10.75 3.40
N ASN A 103 4.62 -11.08 2.22
CA ASN A 103 4.00 -11.97 1.24
C ASN A 103 2.52 -11.60 1.01
N ILE A 104 2.30 -10.35 0.61
CA ILE A 104 0.97 -9.75 0.46
C ILE A 104 0.08 -10.58 -0.45
N GLN A 105 0.63 -11.19 -1.52
CA GLN A 105 -0.12 -12.09 -2.40
C GLN A 105 -0.73 -13.30 -1.66
N ALA A 106 0.03 -13.93 -0.76
CA ALA A 106 -0.48 -15.04 0.04
C ALA A 106 -1.52 -14.56 1.06
N ILE A 107 -1.35 -13.38 1.65
CA ILE A 107 -2.33 -12.79 2.57
C ILE A 107 -3.65 -12.52 1.84
N VAL A 108 -3.60 -11.84 0.69
CA VAL A 108 -4.78 -11.54 -0.14
C VAL A 108 -5.51 -12.83 -0.53
N SER A 109 -4.76 -13.87 -0.90
CA SER A 109 -5.35 -15.18 -1.25
C SER A 109 -6.06 -15.83 -0.06
N LYS A 110 -5.46 -15.78 1.14
CA LYS A 110 -6.08 -16.29 2.38
C LYS A 110 -7.34 -15.52 2.75
N VAL A 111 -7.32 -14.18 2.63
CA VAL A 111 -8.48 -13.31 2.88
C VAL A 111 -9.61 -13.61 1.90
N LYS A 112 -9.31 -13.72 0.59
CA LYS A 112 -10.31 -14.10 -0.43
C LYS A 112 -10.95 -15.46 -0.12
N ASN A 113 -10.16 -16.45 0.31
CA ASN A 113 -10.67 -17.76 0.68
C ASN A 113 -11.57 -17.70 1.93
N LEU A 114 -11.19 -16.90 2.93
CA LEU A 114 -12.02 -16.61 4.10
C LEU A 114 -13.37 -15.98 3.70
N GLY A 115 -13.35 -14.97 2.84
CA GLY A 115 -14.57 -14.33 2.33
C GLY A 115 -15.50 -15.31 1.58
N LYS A 116 -14.94 -16.25 0.82
CA LYS A 116 -15.72 -17.32 0.16
C LYS A 116 -16.38 -18.26 1.17
N VAL A 117 -15.65 -18.68 2.21
CA VAL A 117 -16.18 -19.56 3.27
C VAL A 117 -17.27 -18.86 4.08
N LEU A 118 -17.10 -17.57 4.37
CA LEU A 118 -18.10 -16.78 5.09
C LEU A 118 -19.37 -16.57 4.24
N LYS A 119 -19.24 -16.24 2.95
CA LYS A 119 -20.40 -16.16 2.04
C LYS A 119 -21.13 -17.49 1.86
N ALA A 120 -20.39 -18.61 1.87
CA ALA A 120 -20.98 -19.95 1.75
C ALA A 120 -21.74 -20.42 3.01
N LYS A 121 -21.54 -19.77 4.17
CA LYS A 121 -22.28 -20.06 5.41
C LYS A 121 -23.50 -19.16 5.64
N VAL A 122 -23.64 -18.10 4.85
CA VAL A 122 -24.74 -17.12 4.95
C VAL A 122 -25.84 -17.39 3.91
N ASN A 123 -25.62 -18.34 3.00
CA ASN A 123 -26.63 -18.95 2.13
C ASN A 123 -26.96 -20.37 2.62
#